data_AF-A0A845KRB2-F1
#
_entry.id   AF-A0A845KRB2-F1
#
_cell.length_a   1.000
_cell.length_b   1.000
_cell.length_c   1.000
_cell.angle_alpha   90.00
_cell.angle_beta   90.00
_cell.angle_gamma   90.00
#
_symmetry.space_group_name_H-M   'P 1'
#
loop_
_entity.id
_entity.type
_entity.pdbx_description
1 polymer ?
#
loop_
_entity_poly.entity_id
_entity_poly.type
_entity_poly.pdbx_seq_one_letter_code
_entity_poly.pdbx_strand_id
1 'polypeptide(L)'
;MRKIFKRFASLLTIFILTIMSIVPVHASENTSVVNVTDDLAIQMAERFAKGIGENSNIVANNPRKFYDTTGQAIGYIVNYNLENKPYGYVVFDTTCESLISEYSFGNNSANPYEVIYQSEANVFSEKANTSEIYKIAPFEYGIVDNLGKIRTNYGETLEKTVLSLNESRGKDPATWDEVLLDIDEVYENYTLVSTNHLQEFISFNEPYIESVTGHYACAVSALLACGAYYNAVDYTDIAGDYMDIWDSTGTTVSSESGGITYGSTTIGNIGPGFVDFCAGKNVSVTQNTDYSPNYNFFTNCIDRGDIAVVHCGIISSDTGERAGHSMAAEGYATLRAYNSGNTVHTLMVFDGWGDTVRYLNFDFDSWTDISGTTFNG
;
A
#
# COMPACT_ATOMS: atom_id res chain seq x y z
N MET A 1 43.89 -72.78 3.86
CA MET A 1 42.56 -72.59 4.49
C MET A 1 42.22 -71.11 4.33
N ARG A 2 41.59 -70.69 3.23
CA ARG A 2 40.16 -70.76 2.89
C ARG A 2 39.34 -69.70 3.67
N LYS A 3 38.64 -68.86 2.88
CA LYS A 3 37.65 -67.80 3.19
C LYS A 3 38.28 -66.38 3.18
N ILE A 4 38.19 -65.53 2.14
CA ILE A 4 37.16 -65.27 1.11
C ILE A 4 35.75 -65.39 1.68
N PHE A 5 35.23 -64.32 2.28
CA PHE A 5 33.83 -63.91 2.22
C PHE A 5 33.75 -62.50 2.83
N LYS A 6 32.91 -61.64 2.23
CA LYS A 6 32.67 -60.20 2.52
C LYS A 6 33.44 -59.20 1.64
N ARG A 7 33.23 -59.33 0.34
CA ARG A 7 32.94 -58.16 -0.51
C ARG A 7 31.45 -57.81 -0.31
N PHE A 8 31.13 -56.53 -0.48
CA PHE A 8 29.81 -55.88 -0.45
C PHE A 8 29.27 -55.48 0.93
N ALA A 9 28.87 -54.21 1.01
CA ALA A 9 28.28 -53.49 2.14
C ALA A 9 29.26 -52.87 3.16
N SER A 10 29.97 -51.82 2.75
CA SER A 10 30.07 -50.56 3.53
C SER A 10 30.79 -49.52 2.68
N LEU A 11 30.11 -49.10 1.62
CA LEU A 11 30.56 -48.10 0.65
C LEU A 11 29.86 -46.75 0.92
N LEU A 12 29.52 -46.46 2.18
CA LEU A 12 28.66 -45.34 2.50
C LEU A 12 29.00 -44.71 3.86
N THR A 13 30.15 -44.06 3.96
CA THR A 13 30.35 -42.94 4.90
C THR A 13 31.62 -42.15 4.58
N ILE A 14 31.40 -40.99 3.96
CA ILE A 14 32.14 -39.73 4.16
C ILE A 14 33.56 -39.69 3.57
N PHE A 15 33.62 -39.52 2.26
CA PHE A 15 34.65 -38.74 1.59
C PHE A 15 34.04 -37.34 1.33
N ILE A 16 33.98 -36.49 2.37
CA ILE A 16 33.63 -35.07 2.20
C ILE A 16 34.93 -34.29 2.35
N LEU A 17 35.65 -34.13 1.25
CA LEU A 17 36.61 -33.05 1.08
C LEU A 17 36.70 -32.68 -0.39
N THR A 18 36.34 -31.42 -0.64
CA THR A 18 36.71 -30.58 -1.80
C THR A 18 36.26 -31.06 -3.17
N ILE A 19 34.98 -30.82 -3.48
CA ILE A 19 34.60 -30.29 -4.79
C ILE A 19 33.89 -28.97 -4.48
N MET A 20 34.66 -27.88 -4.40
CA MET A 20 34.09 -26.57 -4.72
C MET A 20 33.76 -26.64 -6.20
N SER A 21 32.52 -27.03 -6.51
CA SER A 21 31.94 -26.72 -7.80
C SER A 21 31.93 -25.20 -7.85
N ILE A 22 32.87 -24.64 -8.61
CA ILE A 22 32.72 -23.30 -9.15
C ILE A 22 31.51 -23.44 -10.08
N VAL A 23 30.31 -23.32 -9.52
CA VAL A 23 29.15 -23.01 -10.32
C VAL A 23 29.49 -21.64 -10.89
N PRO A 24 29.63 -21.48 -12.21
CA PRO A 24 29.65 -20.14 -12.74
C PRO A 24 28.31 -19.55 -12.34
N VAL A 25 28.34 -18.61 -11.39
CA VAL A 25 27.23 -17.69 -11.20
C VAL A 25 27.21 -16.89 -12.48
N HIS A 26 26.37 -17.29 -13.41
CA HIS A 26 26.00 -16.45 -14.53
C HIS A 26 25.11 -15.36 -13.93
N ALA A 27 25.74 -14.26 -13.49
CA ALA A 27 25.08 -12.98 -13.59
C ALA A 27 24.82 -12.79 -15.08
N SER A 28 23.57 -12.93 -15.54
CA SER A 28 23.21 -12.30 -16.79
C SER A 28 23.30 -10.81 -16.51
N GLU A 29 24.41 -10.20 -16.91
CA GLU A 29 24.48 -8.77 -17.13
C GLU A 29 23.48 -8.45 -18.24
N ASN A 30 22.22 -8.23 -17.88
CA ASN A 30 21.26 -7.60 -18.77
C ASN A 30 21.60 -6.12 -18.76
N THR A 31 22.63 -5.74 -19.53
CA THR A 31 23.16 -4.37 -19.60
C THR A 31 22.25 -3.37 -20.31
N SER A 32 20.99 -3.70 -20.54
CA SER A 32 20.02 -2.82 -21.19
C SER A 32 19.03 -2.28 -20.16
N VAL A 33 19.51 -1.39 -19.31
CA VAL A 33 18.64 -0.48 -18.57
C VAL A 33 18.07 0.55 -19.55
N VAL A 34 16.79 0.86 -19.41
CA VAL A 34 16.06 1.82 -20.23
C VAL A 34 15.58 2.94 -19.34
N ASN A 35 15.79 4.19 -19.76
CA ASN A 35 15.15 5.33 -19.14
C ASN A 35 13.66 5.33 -19.49
N VAL A 36 12.81 5.21 -18.48
CA VAL A 36 11.36 5.22 -18.63
C VAL A 36 10.90 6.64 -18.96
N THR A 37 10.34 6.81 -20.16
CA THR A 37 9.68 8.04 -20.58
C THR A 37 8.21 8.01 -20.21
N ASP A 38 7.55 9.17 -20.27
CA ASP A 38 6.11 9.31 -20.06
C ASP A 38 5.29 8.38 -20.99
N ASP A 39 5.65 8.31 -22.28
CA ASP A 39 5.03 7.40 -23.25
C ASP A 39 5.24 5.92 -22.89
N LEU A 40 6.39 5.59 -22.30
CA LEU A 40 6.70 4.23 -21.89
C LEU A 40 5.93 3.86 -20.62
N ALA A 41 5.82 4.77 -19.66
CA ALA A 41 5.00 4.61 -18.46
C ALA A 41 3.52 4.43 -18.81
N ILE A 42 2.99 5.17 -19.78
CA ILE A 42 1.63 4.97 -20.33
C ILE A 42 1.49 3.55 -20.88
N GLN A 43 2.43 3.09 -21.71
CA GLN A 43 2.38 1.73 -22.27
C GLN A 43 2.50 0.65 -21.19
N MET A 44 3.29 0.86 -20.13
CA MET A 44 3.37 -0.03 -18.98
C MET A 44 2.02 -0.10 -18.26
N ALA A 45 1.38 1.03 -18.02
CA ALA A 45 0.05 1.11 -17.41
C ALA A 45 -1.02 0.42 -18.27
N GLU A 46 -1.03 0.61 -19.59
CA GLU A 46 -1.96 -0.06 -20.50
C GLU A 46 -1.78 -1.59 -20.47
N ARG A 47 -0.53 -2.06 -20.46
CA ARG A 47 -0.20 -3.49 -20.32
C ARG A 47 -0.67 -4.04 -18.97
N PHE A 48 -0.42 -3.31 -17.89
CA PHE A 48 -0.83 -3.69 -16.54
C PHE A 48 -2.36 -3.88 -16.47
N ALA A 49 -3.13 -2.86 -16.82
CA ALA A 49 -4.60 -2.91 -16.78
C ALA A 49 -5.16 -4.05 -17.65
N LYS A 50 -4.65 -4.20 -18.88
CA LYS A 50 -5.05 -5.29 -19.76
C LYS A 50 -4.71 -6.66 -19.18
N GLY A 51 -3.55 -6.80 -18.57
CA GLY A 51 -3.04 -8.06 -18.05
C GLY A 51 -3.83 -8.57 -16.83
N ILE A 52 -4.30 -7.67 -15.97
CA ILE A 52 -5.13 -8.01 -14.82
C ILE A 52 -6.63 -8.16 -15.17
N GLY A 53 -7.01 -7.93 -16.43
CA GLY A 53 -8.36 -8.18 -16.94
C GLY A 53 -9.33 -6.99 -16.87
N GLU A 54 -8.82 -5.76 -16.74
CA GLU A 54 -9.64 -4.55 -16.69
C GLU A 54 -10.31 -4.22 -18.04
N ASN A 55 -11.33 -3.35 -17.98
CA ASN A 55 -12.15 -2.98 -19.15
C ASN A 55 -11.31 -2.47 -20.33
N SER A 56 -11.57 -3.00 -21.53
CA SER A 56 -10.86 -2.64 -22.76
C SER A 56 -10.97 -1.16 -23.16
N ASN A 57 -11.90 -0.40 -22.57
CA ASN A 57 -12.11 1.02 -22.83
C ASN A 57 -11.32 1.93 -21.88
N ILE A 58 -10.53 1.36 -20.97
CA ILE A 58 -9.65 2.12 -20.08
C ILE A 58 -8.42 2.59 -20.86
N VAL A 59 -8.06 3.85 -20.69
CA VAL A 59 -6.92 4.50 -21.35
C VAL A 59 -6.01 5.11 -20.29
N ALA A 60 -4.73 4.73 -20.32
CA ALA A 60 -3.73 5.32 -19.44
C ALA A 60 -3.36 6.73 -19.91
N ASN A 61 -3.16 7.65 -18.98
CA ASN A 61 -2.86 9.05 -19.28
C ASN A 61 -2.15 9.74 -18.09
N ASN A 62 -1.76 11.00 -18.30
CA ASN A 62 -1.16 11.88 -17.29
C ASN A 62 -0.06 11.21 -16.43
N PRO A 63 0.93 10.55 -17.05
CA PRO A 63 2.03 9.97 -16.29
C PRO A 63 2.75 11.08 -15.52
N ARG A 64 3.03 10.83 -14.25
CA ARG A 64 3.73 11.75 -13.37
C ARG A 64 4.88 11.03 -12.70
N LYS A 65 6.08 11.49 -12.99
CA LYS A 65 7.30 11.03 -12.33
C LYS A 65 7.30 11.45 -10.86
N PHE A 66 7.78 10.58 -9.99
CA PHE A 66 8.00 10.90 -8.57
C PHE A 66 9.42 10.57 -8.12
N TYR A 67 9.82 11.21 -7.03
CA TYR A 67 11.19 11.22 -6.55
C TYR A 67 11.27 10.70 -5.11
N ASP A 68 12.42 10.21 -4.68
CA ASP A 68 12.65 9.91 -3.27
C ASP A 68 12.98 11.19 -2.46
N THR A 69 13.19 11.05 -1.16
CA THR A 69 13.56 12.16 -0.27
C THR A 69 14.93 12.77 -0.57
N THR A 70 15.75 12.14 -1.43
CA THR A 70 17.06 12.65 -1.86
C THR A 70 16.99 13.42 -3.19
N GLY A 71 15.83 13.39 -3.86
CA GLY A 71 15.58 14.00 -5.16
C GLY A 71 15.91 13.08 -6.34
N GLN A 72 16.11 11.78 -6.12
CA GLN A 72 16.30 10.81 -7.19
C GLN A 72 14.94 10.38 -7.75
N ALA A 73 14.76 10.39 -9.07
CA ALA A 73 13.58 9.84 -9.70
C ALA A 73 13.52 8.31 -9.49
N ILE A 74 12.40 7.81 -8.95
CA ILE A 74 12.24 6.40 -8.57
C ILE A 74 10.96 5.75 -9.11
N GLY A 75 10.19 6.46 -9.92
CA GLY A 75 8.99 5.86 -10.47
C GLY A 75 8.01 6.81 -11.15
N TYR A 76 6.85 6.25 -11.47
CA TYR A 76 5.75 6.92 -12.15
C TYR A 76 4.40 6.58 -11.51
N ILE A 77 3.57 7.60 -11.31
CA ILE A 77 2.13 7.48 -11.09
C ILE A 77 1.44 7.67 -12.43
N VAL A 78 0.58 6.75 -12.85
CA VAL A 78 -0.11 6.83 -14.14
C VAL A 78 -1.61 6.70 -13.93
N ASN A 79 -2.38 7.62 -14.50
CA ASN A 79 -3.84 7.64 -14.38
C ASN A 79 -4.51 6.74 -15.41
N TYR A 80 -5.73 6.33 -15.09
CA TYR A 80 -6.65 5.66 -15.99
C TYR A 80 -7.92 6.49 -16.17
N ASN A 81 -8.36 6.61 -17.42
CA ASN A 81 -9.69 7.10 -17.75
C ASN A 81 -10.54 5.99 -18.34
N LEU A 82 -11.78 5.87 -17.88
CA LEU A 82 -12.82 5.07 -18.53
C LEU A 82 -13.79 6.02 -19.24
N GLU A 83 -13.90 5.91 -20.55
CA GLU A 83 -14.80 6.76 -21.35
C GLU A 83 -14.61 8.27 -21.11
N ASN A 84 -13.34 8.71 -21.01
CA ASN A 84 -12.92 10.09 -20.70
C ASN A 84 -13.26 10.60 -19.29
N LYS A 85 -13.57 9.70 -18.35
CA LYS A 85 -13.76 10.04 -16.93
C LYS A 85 -12.65 9.40 -16.08
N PRO A 86 -12.19 10.05 -14.99
CA PRO A 86 -11.23 9.46 -14.06
C PRO A 86 -11.71 8.11 -13.53
N TYR A 87 -10.86 7.10 -13.60
CA TYR A 87 -11.20 5.71 -13.28
C TYR A 87 -10.14 4.98 -12.43
N GLY A 88 -9.06 5.64 -12.02
CA GLY A 88 -8.03 4.99 -11.21
C GLY A 88 -6.63 5.38 -11.60
N TYR A 89 -5.67 4.65 -11.04
CA TYR A 89 -4.25 4.86 -11.24
C TYR A 89 -3.43 3.61 -10.91
N VAL A 90 -2.18 3.60 -11.32
CA VAL A 90 -1.15 2.65 -10.89
C VAL A 90 0.13 3.40 -10.54
N VAL A 91 0.84 2.94 -9.51
CA VAL A 91 2.15 3.46 -9.12
C VAL A 91 3.22 2.43 -9.39
N PHE A 92 4.08 2.73 -10.38
CA PHE A 92 5.30 2.01 -10.67
C PHE A 92 6.45 2.59 -9.84
N ASP A 93 7.05 1.77 -8.98
CA ASP A 93 8.06 2.18 -8.02
C ASP A 93 9.26 1.23 -8.07
N THR A 94 10.42 1.75 -8.47
CA THR A 94 11.64 0.96 -8.66
C THR A 94 12.24 0.45 -7.35
N THR A 95 11.75 0.95 -6.21
CA THR A 95 12.13 0.47 -4.88
C THR A 95 11.34 -0.78 -4.47
N CYS A 96 10.31 -1.16 -5.22
CA CYS A 96 9.56 -2.39 -5.03
C CYS A 96 10.08 -3.47 -5.99
N GLU A 97 10.41 -4.67 -5.50
CA GLU A 97 10.90 -5.77 -6.35
C GLU A 97 9.91 -6.12 -7.48
N SER A 98 8.61 -5.97 -7.20
CA SER A 98 7.55 -6.21 -8.18
C SER A 98 7.22 -5.01 -9.06
N LEU A 99 7.91 -3.89 -8.91
CA LEU A 99 7.59 -2.58 -9.51
C LEU A 99 6.22 -1.99 -9.13
N ILE A 100 5.25 -2.78 -8.67
CA ILE A 100 3.91 -2.33 -8.29
C ILE A 100 3.91 -1.94 -6.82
N SER A 101 3.81 -0.64 -6.54
CA SER A 101 3.63 -0.14 -5.17
C SER A 101 2.15 -0.25 -4.78
N GLU A 102 1.28 0.44 -5.51
CA GLU A 102 -0.16 0.41 -5.29
C GLU A 102 -0.91 0.74 -6.58
N TYR A 103 -2.20 0.42 -6.60
CA TYR A 103 -3.09 0.83 -7.68
C TYR A 103 -4.53 0.96 -7.18
N SER A 104 -5.38 1.55 -8.00
CA SER A 104 -6.81 1.63 -7.77
C SER A 104 -7.56 1.62 -9.10
N PHE A 105 -8.73 0.99 -9.10
CA PHE A 105 -9.72 1.08 -10.16
C PHE A 105 -11.07 1.43 -9.56
N GLY A 106 -11.71 2.46 -10.11
CA GLY A 106 -12.98 2.95 -9.62
C GLY A 106 -13.27 4.36 -10.14
N ASN A 107 -14.55 4.65 -10.34
CA ASN A 107 -14.98 5.98 -10.74
C ASN A 107 -14.49 7.03 -9.74
N ASN A 108 -13.88 8.10 -10.25
CA ASN A 108 -13.35 9.21 -9.46
C ASN A 108 -12.22 8.84 -8.48
N SER A 109 -11.60 7.66 -8.60
CA SER A 109 -10.44 7.35 -7.76
C SER A 109 -9.30 8.30 -8.09
N ALA A 110 -8.86 9.02 -7.07
CA ALA A 110 -7.81 10.02 -7.16
C ALA A 110 -6.45 9.38 -6.81
N ASN A 111 -5.44 9.67 -7.63
CA ASN A 111 -4.07 9.27 -7.30
C ASN A 111 -3.51 10.13 -6.14
N PRO A 112 -2.39 9.74 -5.50
CA PRO A 112 -1.82 10.48 -4.38
C PRO A 112 -1.55 11.98 -4.67
N TYR A 113 -1.10 12.33 -5.88
CA TYR A 113 -0.91 13.72 -6.28
C TYR A 113 -2.24 14.49 -6.33
N GLU A 114 -3.28 13.88 -6.90
CA GLU A 114 -4.61 14.49 -7.01
C GLU A 114 -5.25 14.69 -5.64
N VAL A 115 -5.11 13.74 -4.72
CA VAL A 115 -5.58 13.87 -3.33
C VAL A 115 -4.99 15.11 -2.67
N ILE A 116 -3.66 15.29 -2.74
CA ILE A 116 -2.96 16.46 -2.18
C ILE A 116 -3.44 17.77 -2.82
N TYR A 117 -3.51 17.78 -4.15
CA TYR A 117 -3.84 18.99 -4.88
C TYR A 117 -5.30 19.42 -4.66
N GLN A 118 -6.23 18.47 -4.57
CA GLN A 118 -7.65 18.73 -4.36
C GLN A 118 -7.96 19.18 -2.93
N SER A 119 -7.27 18.63 -1.92
CA SER A 119 -7.50 18.99 -0.52
C SER A 119 -7.01 20.41 -0.18
N GLU A 120 -5.91 20.86 -0.79
CA GLU A 120 -5.29 22.15 -0.47
C GLU A 120 -5.01 23.05 -1.70
N ALA A 121 -5.85 23.02 -2.74
CA ALA A 121 -5.62 23.74 -4.01
C ALA A 121 -5.18 25.22 -3.86
N ASN A 122 -5.61 25.90 -2.79
CA ASN A 122 -5.30 27.31 -2.51
C ASN A 122 -3.88 27.57 -1.98
N VAL A 123 -3.17 26.57 -1.44
CA VAL A 123 -1.80 26.73 -0.90
C VAL A 123 -0.73 26.53 -1.98
N PHE A 124 -1.16 26.08 -3.15
CA PHE A 124 -0.34 25.75 -4.29
C PHE A 124 -0.38 26.88 -5.33
N SER A 125 0.76 27.20 -5.94
CA SER A 125 0.81 28.19 -7.03
C SER A 125 0.13 27.63 -8.29
N GLU A 126 -0.21 28.49 -9.26
CA GLU A 126 -0.67 28.02 -10.59
C GLU A 126 0.34 27.05 -11.26
N LYS A 127 1.62 27.06 -10.82
CA LYS A 127 2.67 26.13 -11.23
C LYS A 127 2.66 24.78 -10.50
N ALA A 128 1.79 24.54 -9.53
CA ALA A 128 1.79 23.28 -8.81
C ALA A 128 1.39 22.07 -9.67
N ASN A 129 0.69 22.29 -10.79
CA ASN A 129 0.55 21.30 -11.86
C ASN A 129 1.89 20.79 -12.42
N THR A 130 2.99 21.51 -12.16
CA THR A 130 4.38 21.16 -12.50
C THR A 130 5.26 20.87 -11.28
N SER A 131 4.72 20.86 -10.06
CA SER A 131 5.51 20.54 -8.86
C SER A 131 5.93 19.07 -8.87
N GLU A 132 7.18 18.85 -8.45
CA GLU A 132 7.71 17.52 -8.15
C GLU A 132 6.91 16.92 -6.98
N ILE A 133 6.64 15.63 -7.09
CA ILE A 133 6.03 14.83 -6.04
C ILE A 133 7.11 13.89 -5.48
N TYR A 134 7.21 13.84 -4.16
CA TYR A 134 8.22 13.05 -3.46
C TYR A 134 7.55 11.92 -2.70
N LYS A 135 8.08 10.70 -2.79
CA LYS A 135 7.73 9.60 -1.88
C LYS A 135 8.43 9.88 -0.54
N ILE A 136 7.62 10.27 0.45
CA ILE A 136 8.07 10.62 1.79
C ILE A 136 8.21 9.36 2.63
N ALA A 137 7.25 8.45 2.52
CA ALA A 137 7.27 7.17 3.20
C ALA A 137 6.52 6.14 2.33
N PRO A 138 6.48 4.85 2.72
CA PRO A 138 5.68 3.88 1.99
C PRO A 138 4.23 4.35 1.84
N PHE A 139 3.75 4.40 0.59
CA PHE A 139 2.39 4.86 0.22
C PHE A 139 2.08 6.33 0.56
N GLU A 140 3.06 7.07 1.09
CA GLU A 140 2.94 8.48 1.44
C GLU A 140 3.78 9.33 0.48
N TYR A 141 3.11 10.26 -0.19
CA TYR A 141 3.67 11.16 -1.18
C TYR A 141 3.39 12.59 -0.76
N GLY A 142 4.33 13.49 -1.08
CA GLY A 142 4.30 14.87 -0.67
C GLY A 142 4.60 15.84 -1.81
N ILE A 143 3.94 17.00 -1.79
CA ILE A 143 4.20 18.12 -2.70
C ILE A 143 4.65 19.33 -1.88
N VAL A 144 5.68 20.03 -2.33
CA VAL A 144 6.13 21.28 -1.70
C VAL A 144 5.17 22.42 -2.05
N ASP A 145 4.58 23.04 -1.03
CA ASP A 145 3.65 24.17 -1.14
C ASP A 145 4.37 25.52 -1.34
N ASN A 146 3.59 26.61 -1.48
CA ASN A 146 4.13 27.95 -1.69
C ASN A 146 4.94 28.52 -0.51
N LEU A 147 4.78 27.94 0.69
CA LEU A 147 5.51 28.32 1.90
C LEU A 147 6.77 27.45 2.08
N GLY A 148 7.00 26.50 1.18
CA GLY A 148 8.11 25.57 1.25
C GLY A 148 7.87 24.40 2.20
N LYS A 149 6.64 24.17 2.68
CA LYS A 149 6.28 22.99 3.47
C LYS A 149 5.83 21.86 2.55
N ILE A 150 5.91 20.63 3.03
CA ILE A 150 5.44 19.44 2.29
C ILE A 150 4.02 19.13 2.73
N ARG A 151 3.11 18.96 1.77
CA ARG A 151 1.73 18.50 2.00
C ARG A 151 1.60 17.08 1.51
N THR A 152 1.12 16.19 2.37
CA THR A 152 1.06 14.75 2.07
C THR A 152 -0.34 14.30 1.66
N ASN A 153 -0.42 13.17 0.97
CA ASN A 153 -1.71 12.57 0.57
C ASN A 153 -2.54 12.07 1.75
N TYR A 154 -1.99 12.13 2.96
CA TYR A 154 -2.65 11.80 4.22
C TYR A 154 -3.00 13.05 5.05
N GLY A 155 -2.95 14.23 4.44
CA GLY A 155 -3.34 15.49 5.08
C GLY A 155 -2.29 16.07 6.02
N GLU A 156 -1.13 15.44 6.17
CA GLU A 156 -0.06 15.93 7.03
C GLU A 156 0.72 17.08 6.39
N THR A 157 1.30 17.93 7.25
CA THR A 157 2.16 19.03 6.83
C THR A 157 3.53 18.90 7.47
N LEU A 158 4.54 18.64 6.65
CA LEU A 158 5.91 18.38 7.08
C LEU A 158 6.83 19.54 6.72
N GLU A 159 7.94 19.65 7.46
CA GLU A 159 8.99 20.62 7.15
C GLU A 159 9.82 20.17 5.93
N LYS A 160 10.32 21.12 5.13
CA LYS A 160 11.10 20.78 3.92
C LYS A 160 12.36 19.97 4.22
N THR A 161 12.87 20.04 5.44
CA THR A 161 14.09 19.36 5.89
C THR A 161 14.01 17.85 5.78
N VAL A 162 12.80 17.28 5.68
CA VAL A 162 12.59 15.86 5.34
C VAL A 162 13.23 15.51 3.98
N LEU A 163 13.23 16.46 3.05
CA LEU A 163 13.95 16.32 1.79
C LEU A 163 15.44 16.64 2.03
N SER A 164 16.28 15.62 1.88
CA SER A 164 17.73 15.71 1.96
C SER A 164 18.34 16.10 0.61
N LEU A 165 17.76 17.13 -0.01
CA LEU A 165 18.18 17.63 -1.33
C LEU A 165 19.61 18.20 -1.22
N ASN A 166 20.56 17.58 -1.90
CA ASN A 166 21.94 18.01 -1.86
C ASN A 166 22.15 19.30 -2.69
N GLU A 167 22.21 20.47 -2.04
CA GLU A 167 22.47 21.76 -2.72
C GLU A 167 23.88 21.88 -3.36
N SER A 168 24.83 21.01 -2.98
CA SER A 168 26.26 21.09 -3.37
C SER A 168 26.73 20.03 -4.36
N ARG A 169 25.86 19.12 -4.81
CA ARG A 169 26.23 18.09 -5.79
C ARG A 169 26.15 18.70 -7.19
N GLY A 170 27.30 18.76 -7.86
CA GLY A 170 27.41 19.32 -9.21
C GLY A 170 26.36 18.70 -10.14
N LYS A 171 25.69 19.56 -10.90
CA LYS A 171 24.80 19.18 -12.00
C LYS A 171 25.57 18.29 -12.97
N ASP A 172 25.47 16.98 -12.81
CA ASP A 172 25.46 16.08 -13.97
C ASP A 172 23.99 15.80 -14.27
N PRO A 173 23.34 16.61 -15.12
CA PRO A 173 21.88 16.70 -15.22
C PRO A 173 21.23 15.51 -15.93
N ALA A 174 21.99 14.49 -16.31
CA ALA A 174 21.49 13.38 -17.13
C ALA A 174 21.12 12.12 -16.33
N THR A 175 21.31 12.06 -15.01
CA THR A 175 21.12 10.80 -14.24
C THR A 175 20.07 10.86 -13.13
N TRP A 176 19.74 12.05 -12.63
CA TRP A 176 18.84 12.21 -11.47
C TRP A 176 17.36 12.25 -11.84
N ASP A 177 17.07 12.71 -13.06
CA ASP A 177 15.72 12.75 -13.62
C ASP A 177 15.37 11.46 -14.39
N GLU A 178 16.27 10.48 -14.45
CA GLU A 178 16.02 9.22 -15.17
C GLU A 178 15.42 8.19 -14.23
N VAL A 179 14.34 7.53 -14.67
CA VAL A 179 13.84 6.33 -14.03
C VAL A 179 14.40 5.17 -14.83
N LEU A 180 15.46 4.54 -14.32
CA LEU A 180 16.13 3.43 -15.01
C LEU A 180 15.51 2.11 -14.56
N LEU A 181 15.02 1.33 -15.52
CA LEU A 181 14.51 -0.02 -15.30
C LEU A 181 15.20 -1.01 -16.23
N ASP A 182 15.28 -2.27 -15.82
CA ASP A 182 15.69 -3.33 -16.74
C ASP A 182 14.66 -3.47 -17.86
N ILE A 183 15.12 -3.75 -19.08
CA ILE A 183 14.21 -3.91 -20.23
C ILE A 183 13.11 -4.95 -19.98
N ASP A 184 13.42 -6.00 -19.21
CA ASP A 184 12.47 -7.05 -18.85
C ASP A 184 11.38 -6.56 -17.89
N GLU A 185 11.70 -5.59 -17.02
CA GLU A 185 10.75 -4.92 -16.12
C GLU A 185 9.87 -3.94 -16.88
N VAL A 186 10.46 -3.18 -17.81
CA VAL A 186 9.74 -2.25 -18.68
C VAL A 186 8.67 -2.97 -19.50
N TYR A 187 9.00 -4.13 -20.07
CA TYR A 187 8.07 -4.94 -20.87
C TYR A 187 7.39 -6.04 -20.08
N GLU A 188 7.45 -5.98 -18.75
CA GLU A 188 6.76 -6.93 -17.87
C GLU A 188 5.24 -6.85 -18.08
N ASN A 189 4.60 -8.01 -17.98
CA ASN A 189 3.13 -8.10 -17.95
C ASN A 189 2.71 -8.76 -16.64
N TYR A 190 1.59 -8.30 -16.11
CA TYR A 190 1.00 -8.87 -14.90
C TYR A 190 -0.25 -9.61 -15.29
N THR A 191 -0.45 -10.79 -14.69
CA THR A 191 -1.69 -11.56 -14.87
C THR A 191 -2.38 -11.71 -13.53
N LEU A 192 -3.70 -11.52 -13.51
CA LEU A 192 -4.49 -11.79 -12.31
C LEU A 192 -4.61 -13.30 -12.11
N VAL A 193 -4.04 -13.80 -11.02
CA VAL A 193 -4.04 -15.24 -10.67
C VAL A 193 -5.25 -15.60 -9.84
N SER A 194 -5.53 -14.80 -8.82
CA SER A 194 -6.66 -14.97 -7.92
C SER A 194 -7.11 -13.62 -7.38
N THR A 195 -8.40 -13.48 -7.17
CA THR A 195 -9.01 -12.31 -6.53
C THR A 195 -10.25 -12.77 -5.81
N ASN A 196 -10.55 -12.14 -4.68
CA ASN A 196 -11.83 -12.21 -4.04
C ASN A 196 -12.06 -10.94 -3.23
N HIS A 197 -13.31 -10.58 -3.02
CA HIS A 197 -13.69 -9.39 -2.29
C HIS A 197 -15.10 -9.54 -1.72
N LEU A 198 -15.41 -8.73 -0.71
CA LEU A 198 -16.76 -8.60 -0.19
C LEU A 198 -17.69 -7.99 -1.26
N GLN A 199 -18.99 -8.27 -1.15
CA GLN A 199 -19.95 -7.88 -2.16
C GLN A 199 -20.05 -6.36 -2.35
N GLU A 200 -19.94 -5.62 -1.26
CA GLU A 200 -19.94 -4.17 -1.22
C GLU A 200 -18.62 -3.72 -0.59
N PHE A 201 -18.06 -2.62 -1.12
CA PHE A 201 -16.89 -1.97 -0.55
C PHE A 201 -17.36 -0.83 0.36
N ILE A 202 -16.96 -0.86 1.63
CA ILE A 202 -17.49 -0.01 2.68
C ILE A 202 -16.41 0.99 3.12
N SER A 203 -16.62 2.26 2.76
CA SER A 203 -15.69 3.34 3.08
C SER A 203 -16.37 4.52 3.76
N PHE A 204 -15.65 5.18 4.67
CA PHE A 204 -16.06 6.42 5.31
C PHE A 204 -14.91 7.42 5.24
N ASN A 205 -14.94 8.33 4.26
CA ASN A 205 -13.81 9.26 4.08
C ASN A 205 -13.58 10.15 5.32
N GLU A 206 -12.33 10.54 5.53
CA GLU A 206 -11.91 11.30 6.71
C GLU A 206 -12.67 12.63 6.85
N PRO A 207 -12.83 13.48 5.81
CA PRO A 207 -13.55 14.75 5.95
C PRO A 207 -14.99 14.58 6.44
N TYR A 208 -15.67 13.51 6.03
CA TYR A 208 -17.00 13.19 6.53
C TYR A 208 -16.95 12.84 8.02
N ILE A 209 -16.08 11.92 8.42
CA ILE A 209 -15.94 11.49 9.83
C ILE A 209 -15.56 12.66 10.73
N GLU A 210 -14.58 13.47 10.34
CA GLU A 210 -14.19 14.67 11.08
C GLU A 210 -15.38 15.63 11.24
N SER A 211 -16.17 15.84 10.17
CA SER A 211 -17.29 16.79 10.20
C SER A 211 -18.43 16.38 11.13
N VAL A 212 -18.66 15.07 11.31
CA VAL A 212 -19.77 14.56 12.13
C VAL A 212 -19.36 14.23 13.56
N THR A 213 -18.08 13.94 13.80
CA THR A 213 -17.58 13.50 15.11
C THR A 213 -16.68 14.52 15.81
N GLY A 214 -15.99 15.39 15.06
CA GLY A 214 -14.87 16.20 15.57
C GLY A 214 -13.65 15.36 15.99
N HIS A 215 -13.60 14.08 15.60
CA HIS A 215 -12.57 13.11 15.96
C HIS A 215 -12.10 12.33 14.74
N TYR A 216 -10.89 11.79 14.81
CA TYR A 216 -10.40 10.83 13.82
C TYR A 216 -9.35 9.88 14.39
N ALA A 217 -9.47 8.59 14.10
CA ALA A 217 -8.44 7.59 14.37
C ALA A 217 -8.54 6.47 13.33
N CYS A 218 -7.42 6.13 12.67
CA CYS A 218 -7.43 5.15 11.58
C CYS A 218 -8.01 3.78 11.97
N ALA A 219 -7.67 3.27 13.16
CA ALA A 219 -8.21 2.02 13.67
C ALA A 219 -9.73 2.09 13.91
N VAL A 220 -10.24 3.20 14.45
CA VAL A 220 -11.67 3.40 14.69
C VAL A 220 -12.43 3.51 13.37
N SER A 221 -11.88 4.23 12.38
CA SER A 221 -12.44 4.33 11.04
C SER A 221 -12.49 2.98 10.31
N ALA A 222 -11.43 2.16 10.40
CA ALA A 222 -11.43 0.81 9.85
C ALA A 222 -12.47 -0.09 10.54
N LEU A 223 -12.64 0.04 11.86
CA LEU A 223 -13.66 -0.69 12.60
C LEU A 223 -15.08 -0.21 12.32
N LEU A 224 -15.29 1.07 11.98
CA LEU A 224 -16.60 1.55 11.54
C LEU A 224 -17.03 0.85 10.23
N ALA A 225 -16.10 0.65 9.29
CA ALA A 225 -16.34 -0.16 8.08
C ALA A 225 -16.70 -1.62 8.43
N CYS A 226 -15.96 -2.23 9.37
CA CYS A 226 -16.30 -3.56 9.88
C CYS A 226 -17.67 -3.59 10.57
N GLY A 227 -18.03 -2.55 11.32
CA GLY A 227 -19.32 -2.45 12.00
C GLY A 227 -20.47 -2.34 11.01
N ALA A 228 -20.31 -1.53 9.96
CA ALA A 228 -21.27 -1.45 8.86
C ALA A 228 -21.42 -2.82 8.15
N TYR A 229 -20.31 -3.51 7.89
CA TYR A 229 -20.33 -4.85 7.30
C TYR A 229 -21.18 -5.85 8.11
N TYR A 230 -21.02 -5.87 9.43
CA TYR A 230 -21.80 -6.74 10.32
C TYR A 230 -23.17 -6.17 10.73
N ASN A 231 -23.63 -5.08 10.10
CA ASN A 231 -24.88 -4.39 10.46
C ASN A 231 -24.96 -3.95 11.94
N ALA A 232 -23.82 -3.64 12.55
CA ALA A 232 -23.73 -3.09 13.90
C ALA A 232 -23.81 -1.55 13.91
N VAL A 233 -23.62 -0.90 12.76
CA VAL A 233 -23.64 0.58 12.64
C VAL A 233 -25.04 1.11 12.32
N ASP A 234 -25.48 2.11 13.09
CA ASP A 234 -26.66 2.94 12.82
C ASP A 234 -26.27 4.14 11.94
N TYR A 235 -26.62 4.06 10.66
CA TYR A 235 -26.37 5.15 9.70
C TYR A 235 -27.05 6.48 10.04
N THR A 236 -27.99 6.51 11.00
CA THR A 236 -28.59 7.75 11.49
C THR A 236 -27.79 8.41 12.61
N ASP A 237 -26.86 7.68 13.23
CA ASP A 237 -25.99 8.16 14.32
C ASP A 237 -24.54 7.64 14.19
N ILE A 238 -23.93 7.90 13.03
CA ILE A 238 -22.52 7.56 12.78
C ILE A 238 -21.60 8.13 13.86
N ALA A 239 -21.91 9.33 14.37
CA ALA A 239 -21.07 9.96 15.37
C ALA A 239 -21.12 9.24 16.73
N GLY A 240 -22.30 8.81 17.17
CA GLY A 240 -22.44 7.98 18.36
C GLY A 240 -21.66 6.67 18.23
N ASP A 241 -21.84 5.95 17.12
CA ASP A 241 -21.16 4.67 16.90
C ASP A 241 -19.64 4.79 16.80
N TYR A 242 -19.15 5.85 16.14
CA TYR A 242 -17.72 6.13 16.07
C TYR A 242 -17.12 6.31 17.46
N MET A 243 -17.81 7.05 18.34
CA MET A 243 -17.35 7.27 19.71
C MET A 243 -17.51 6.02 20.58
N ASP A 244 -18.54 5.20 20.38
CA ASP A 244 -18.67 3.90 21.04
C ASP A 244 -17.49 2.97 20.68
N ILE A 245 -17.05 2.96 19.41
CA ILE A 245 -15.88 2.20 18.95
C ILE A 245 -14.59 2.79 19.56
N TRP A 246 -14.45 4.11 19.57
CA TRP A 246 -13.31 4.80 20.19
C TRP A 246 -13.16 4.40 21.66
N ASP A 247 -14.25 4.45 22.43
CA ASP A 247 -14.25 4.14 23.86
C ASP A 247 -14.02 2.65 24.11
N SER A 248 -14.69 1.77 23.37
CA SER A 248 -14.56 0.31 23.54
C SER A 248 -13.18 -0.22 23.19
N THR A 249 -12.48 0.39 22.23
CA THR A 249 -11.10 0.05 21.89
C THR A 249 -10.05 0.76 22.77
N GLY A 250 -10.51 1.64 23.66
CA GLY A 250 -9.63 2.44 24.52
C GLY A 250 -8.70 3.34 23.71
N THR A 251 -9.19 3.89 22.59
CA THR A 251 -8.45 4.88 21.80
C THR A 251 -8.14 6.09 22.68
N THR A 252 -6.89 6.54 22.61
CA THR A 252 -6.43 7.72 23.37
C THR A 252 -6.11 8.86 22.41
N VAL A 253 -6.33 10.09 22.86
CA VAL A 253 -5.95 11.29 22.11
C VAL A 253 -4.44 11.30 21.85
N SER A 254 -4.06 11.39 20.58
CA SER A 254 -2.67 11.51 20.14
C SER A 254 -2.30 12.97 19.83
N SER A 255 -3.22 13.74 19.25
CA SER A 255 -3.01 15.14 18.87
C SER A 255 -4.34 15.85 18.66
N GLU A 256 -4.29 17.19 18.60
CA GLU A 256 -5.43 18.04 18.23
C GLU A 256 -4.96 19.04 17.16
N SER A 257 -5.68 19.15 16.05
CA SER A 257 -5.38 20.10 14.98
C SER A 257 -6.65 20.53 14.27
N GLY A 258 -6.77 21.81 13.90
CA GLY A 258 -7.93 22.31 13.17
C GLY A 258 -9.28 22.20 13.90
N GLY A 259 -9.28 21.92 15.21
CA GLY A 259 -10.50 21.62 15.97
C GLY A 259 -10.94 20.15 15.91
N ILE A 260 -10.12 19.28 15.32
CA ILE A 260 -10.28 17.83 15.27
C ILE A 260 -9.36 17.17 16.31
N THR A 261 -9.89 16.16 17.00
CA THR A 261 -9.17 15.33 17.96
C THR A 261 -8.72 14.03 17.29
N TYR A 262 -7.42 13.85 17.14
CA TYR A 262 -6.85 12.65 16.54
C TYR A 262 -6.51 11.61 17.61
N GLY A 263 -6.69 10.33 17.29
CA GLY A 263 -6.55 9.23 18.22
C GLY A 263 -5.59 8.13 17.78
N SER A 264 -5.03 7.45 18.77
CA SER A 264 -4.20 6.26 18.59
C SER A 264 -4.76 5.10 19.40
N THR A 265 -4.74 3.90 18.80
CA THR A 265 -5.30 2.67 19.40
C THR A 265 -4.22 1.60 19.46
N THR A 266 -4.09 0.94 20.61
CA THR A 266 -3.18 -0.20 20.74
C THR A 266 -3.75 -1.40 20.00
N ILE A 267 -2.94 -2.06 19.15
CA ILE A 267 -3.39 -3.19 18.30
C ILE A 267 -4.12 -4.28 19.10
N GLY A 268 -3.61 -4.62 20.30
CA GLY A 268 -4.24 -5.63 21.17
C GLY A 268 -5.64 -5.30 21.68
N ASN A 269 -6.07 -4.03 21.59
CA ASN A 269 -7.42 -3.60 21.97
C ASN A 269 -8.38 -3.51 20.79
N ILE A 270 -7.89 -3.47 19.55
CA ILE A 270 -8.73 -3.28 18.36
C ILE A 270 -9.76 -4.42 18.24
N GLY A 271 -9.29 -5.66 18.23
CA GLY A 271 -10.16 -6.84 18.13
C GLY A 271 -11.16 -6.94 19.29
N PRO A 272 -10.70 -6.99 20.56
CA PRO A 272 -11.58 -7.07 21.72
C PRO A 272 -12.58 -5.91 21.82
N GLY A 273 -12.14 -4.67 21.60
CA GLY A 273 -13.00 -3.49 21.67
C GLY A 273 -14.10 -3.51 20.60
N PHE A 274 -13.78 -3.95 19.38
CA PHE A 274 -14.79 -4.11 18.34
C PHE A 274 -15.84 -5.18 18.69
N VAL A 275 -15.40 -6.31 19.26
CA VAL A 275 -16.33 -7.35 19.74
C VAL A 275 -17.27 -6.78 20.81
N ASP A 276 -16.74 -5.99 21.74
CA ASP A 276 -17.53 -5.34 22.79
C ASP A 276 -18.53 -4.31 22.21
N PHE A 277 -18.12 -3.51 21.22
CA PHE A 277 -19.01 -2.61 20.47
C PHE A 277 -20.16 -3.39 19.80
N CYS A 278 -19.84 -4.42 19.02
CA CYS A 278 -20.85 -5.25 18.34
C CYS A 278 -21.82 -5.90 19.34
N ALA A 279 -21.31 -6.42 20.47
CA ALA A 279 -22.14 -7.00 21.52
C ALA A 279 -23.10 -5.96 22.12
N GLY A 280 -22.66 -4.71 22.29
CA GLY A 280 -23.50 -3.58 22.70
C GLY A 280 -24.65 -3.28 21.71
N LYS A 281 -24.46 -3.60 20.43
CA LYS A 281 -25.46 -3.50 19.36
C LYS A 281 -26.27 -4.79 19.15
N ASN A 282 -26.10 -5.80 20.01
CA ASN A 282 -26.69 -7.14 19.87
C ASN A 282 -26.25 -7.90 18.62
N VAL A 283 -25.05 -7.61 18.11
CA VAL A 283 -24.41 -8.30 17.00
C VAL A 283 -23.30 -9.19 17.57
N SER A 284 -23.31 -10.48 17.23
CA SER A 284 -22.29 -11.42 17.70
C SER A 284 -21.15 -11.47 16.68
N VAL A 285 -19.96 -11.04 17.09
CA VAL A 285 -18.74 -11.15 16.29
C VAL A 285 -17.65 -11.76 17.16
N THR A 286 -16.81 -12.60 16.56
CA THR A 286 -15.56 -13.09 17.17
C THR A 286 -14.37 -12.49 16.43
N GLN A 287 -13.21 -12.46 17.09
CA GLN A 287 -12.00 -11.88 16.52
C GLN A 287 -10.81 -12.81 16.69
N ASN A 288 -9.83 -12.68 15.80
CA ASN A 288 -8.51 -13.23 15.97
C ASN A 288 -7.45 -12.20 15.49
N THR A 289 -6.56 -11.79 16.39
CA THR A 289 -5.43 -10.91 16.08
C THR A 289 -4.14 -11.73 15.97
N ASP A 290 -3.43 -11.57 14.86
CA ASP A 290 -2.09 -12.09 14.63
C ASP A 290 -1.11 -10.91 14.49
N TYR A 291 0.03 -10.99 15.19
CA TYR A 291 1.07 -9.96 15.17
C TYR A 291 2.15 -10.21 14.09
N SER A 292 2.01 -11.29 13.32
CA SER A 292 2.83 -11.59 12.16
C SER A 292 2.04 -12.41 11.13
N PRO A 293 0.90 -11.88 10.64
CA PRO A 293 0.06 -12.60 9.68
C PRO A 293 0.82 -12.76 8.36
N ASN A 294 0.61 -13.88 7.70
CA ASN A 294 0.93 -14.00 6.28
C ASN A 294 -0.28 -13.58 5.43
N TYR A 295 -0.08 -13.45 4.11
CA TYR A 295 -1.16 -13.07 3.19
C TYR A 295 -2.40 -13.96 3.32
N ASN A 296 -2.22 -15.27 3.55
CA ASN A 296 -3.32 -16.22 3.72
C ASN A 296 -4.19 -15.95 4.95
N PHE A 297 -3.68 -15.24 5.96
CA PHE A 297 -4.49 -14.80 7.09
C PHE A 297 -5.68 -13.95 6.64
N PHE A 298 -5.41 -13.00 5.74
CA PHE A 298 -6.42 -12.10 5.17
C PHE A 298 -7.25 -12.81 4.10
N THR A 299 -6.62 -13.53 3.16
CA THR A 299 -7.39 -14.17 2.08
C THR A 299 -8.34 -15.24 2.59
N ASN A 300 -7.95 -16.05 3.58
CA ASN A 300 -8.85 -17.01 4.22
C ASN A 300 -10.01 -16.33 4.96
N CYS A 301 -9.84 -15.08 5.41
CA CYS A 301 -10.92 -14.29 6.01
C CYS A 301 -11.92 -13.88 4.93
N ILE A 302 -11.44 -13.22 3.88
CA ILE A 302 -12.27 -12.78 2.75
C ILE A 302 -12.97 -13.96 2.07
N ASP A 303 -12.29 -15.10 1.88
CA ASP A 303 -12.84 -16.29 1.23
C ASP A 303 -13.96 -16.97 2.03
N ARG A 304 -14.01 -16.77 3.36
CA ARG A 304 -15.17 -17.18 4.17
C ARG A 304 -16.35 -16.22 4.04
N GLY A 305 -16.14 -15.06 3.41
CA GLY A 305 -17.08 -13.95 3.42
C GLY A 305 -17.07 -13.24 4.78
N ASP A 306 -15.89 -12.91 5.30
CA ASP A 306 -15.69 -12.09 6.49
C ASP A 306 -14.75 -10.91 6.16
N ILE A 307 -14.73 -9.88 7.03
CA ILE A 307 -13.85 -8.71 6.91
C ILE A 307 -12.68 -8.75 7.90
N ALA A 308 -11.57 -8.11 7.54
CA ALA A 308 -10.39 -8.00 8.39
C ALA A 308 -9.89 -6.55 8.49
N VAL A 309 -9.00 -6.29 9.43
CA VAL A 309 -8.21 -5.06 9.51
C VAL A 309 -6.74 -5.42 9.42
N VAL A 310 -6.02 -4.77 8.51
CA VAL A 310 -4.56 -4.85 8.42
C VAL A 310 -3.97 -3.66 9.17
N HIS A 311 -2.93 -3.93 9.97
CA HIS A 311 -2.19 -2.93 10.72
C HIS A 311 -0.76 -2.92 10.19
N CYS A 312 -0.29 -1.77 9.71
CA CYS A 312 1.04 -1.63 9.16
C CYS A 312 1.85 -0.62 9.97
N GLY A 313 3.15 -0.89 10.09
CA GLY A 313 4.15 0.01 10.63
C GLY A 313 5.19 0.37 9.58
N ILE A 314 5.58 1.64 9.56
CA ILE A 314 6.68 2.15 8.73
C ILE A 314 7.61 3.01 9.59
N ILE A 315 8.85 3.20 9.16
CA ILE A 315 9.69 4.25 9.73
C ILE A 315 9.38 5.53 8.98
N SER A 316 8.84 6.52 9.69
CA SER A 316 8.57 7.81 9.09
C SER A 316 9.89 8.51 8.77
N SER A 317 10.01 9.03 7.55
CA SER A 317 11.21 9.72 7.09
C SER A 317 11.44 11.06 7.79
N ASP A 318 10.39 11.65 8.36
CA ASP A 318 10.42 12.98 8.97
C ASP A 318 10.99 12.99 10.39
N THR A 319 10.59 12.01 11.19
CA THR A 319 10.89 11.85 12.60
C THR A 319 11.91 10.73 12.84
N GLY A 320 12.03 9.79 11.90
CA GLY A 320 12.76 8.53 12.10
C GLY A 320 12.07 7.59 13.08
N GLU A 321 10.84 7.89 13.48
CA GLU A 321 10.06 7.09 14.43
C GLU A 321 9.09 6.15 13.71
N ARG A 322 8.57 5.15 14.43
CA ARG A 322 7.63 4.19 13.88
C ARG A 322 6.23 4.81 13.77
N ALA A 323 5.77 5.08 12.56
CA ALA A 323 4.41 5.49 12.27
C ALA A 323 3.52 4.28 11.98
N GLY A 324 2.24 4.37 12.35
CA GLY A 324 1.28 3.27 12.28
C GLY A 324 0.01 3.61 11.57
N HIS A 325 -0.50 2.66 10.80
CA HIS A 325 -1.79 2.80 10.15
C HIS A 325 -2.62 1.53 10.23
N SER A 326 -3.94 1.67 10.32
CA SER A 326 -4.89 0.56 10.35
C SER A 326 -5.95 0.77 9.28
N MET A 327 -6.19 -0.26 8.47
CA MET A 327 -7.06 -0.18 7.29
C MET A 327 -7.97 -1.39 7.24
N ALA A 328 -9.22 -1.20 6.84
CA ALA A 328 -10.13 -2.32 6.62
C ALA A 328 -9.73 -3.03 5.33
N ALA A 329 -9.48 -4.35 5.41
CA ALA A 329 -9.21 -5.20 4.27
C ALA A 329 -10.50 -5.91 3.86
N GLU A 330 -11.00 -5.58 2.68
CA GLU A 330 -12.29 -6.01 2.14
C GLU A 330 -12.15 -6.93 0.93
N GLY A 331 -10.92 -7.19 0.51
CA GLY A 331 -10.62 -8.07 -0.61
C GLY A 331 -9.13 -8.24 -0.81
N TYR A 332 -8.76 -8.96 -1.86
CA TYR A 332 -7.38 -9.20 -2.21
C TYR A 332 -7.23 -9.48 -3.70
N ALA A 333 -6.04 -9.25 -4.24
CA ALA A 333 -5.65 -9.71 -5.56
C ALA A 333 -4.23 -10.28 -5.53
N THR A 334 -4.01 -11.35 -6.28
CA THR A 334 -2.70 -11.96 -6.49
C THR A 334 -2.34 -11.82 -7.94
N LEU A 335 -1.26 -11.10 -8.21
CA LEU A 335 -0.74 -10.89 -9.56
C LEU A 335 0.49 -11.78 -9.77
N ARG A 336 0.70 -12.20 -11.02
CA ARG A 336 1.92 -12.88 -11.46
C ARG A 336 2.56 -12.07 -12.57
N ALA A 337 3.79 -11.63 -12.31
CA ALA A 337 4.67 -11.07 -13.32
C ALA A 337 5.10 -12.17 -14.30
N TYR A 338 5.04 -11.90 -15.60
CA TYR A 338 5.19 -12.91 -16.65
C TYR A 338 6.66 -13.30 -16.88
N ASN A 339 7.57 -12.33 -16.92
CA ASN A 339 8.99 -12.54 -17.21
C ASN A 339 9.72 -13.08 -15.97
N SER A 340 9.58 -12.40 -14.84
CA SER A 340 10.23 -12.80 -13.57
C SER A 340 9.58 -14.01 -12.92
N GLY A 341 8.28 -14.22 -13.15
CA GLY A 341 7.49 -15.18 -12.40
C GLY A 341 7.22 -14.75 -10.96
N ASN A 342 7.54 -13.52 -10.57
CA ASN A 342 7.30 -13.00 -9.22
C ASN A 342 5.80 -12.87 -8.93
N THR A 343 5.41 -13.12 -7.67
CA THR A 343 4.04 -12.87 -7.21
C THR A 343 3.97 -11.46 -6.65
N VAL A 344 2.83 -10.78 -6.85
CA VAL A 344 2.48 -9.58 -6.10
C VAL A 344 1.20 -9.87 -5.35
N HIS A 345 1.26 -9.90 -4.03
CA HIS A 345 0.09 -9.98 -3.17
C HIS A 345 -0.39 -8.58 -2.84
N THR A 346 -1.66 -8.29 -3.11
CA THR A 346 -2.28 -7.03 -2.71
C THR A 346 -3.50 -7.27 -1.85
N LEU A 347 -3.73 -6.37 -0.90
CA LEU A 347 -4.98 -6.25 -0.16
C LEU A 347 -5.80 -5.09 -0.74
N MET A 348 -7.09 -5.33 -0.95
CA MET A 348 -8.07 -4.29 -1.28
C MET A 348 -8.50 -3.63 0.03
N VAL A 349 -8.10 -2.39 0.23
CA VAL A 349 -8.29 -1.70 1.50
C VAL A 349 -9.11 -0.42 1.38
N PHE A 350 -9.96 -0.19 2.37
CA PHE A 350 -10.38 1.15 2.75
C PHE A 350 -9.32 1.73 3.69
N ASP A 351 -8.65 2.78 3.22
CA ASP A 351 -7.46 3.35 3.86
C ASP A 351 -7.78 4.35 4.97
N GLY A 352 -9.05 4.61 5.27
CA GLY A 352 -9.44 5.59 6.29
C GLY A 352 -9.48 7.03 5.82
N TRP A 353 -9.02 7.35 4.60
CA TRP A 353 -8.91 8.73 4.11
C TRP A 353 -9.82 8.97 2.90
N GLY A 354 -9.78 8.06 1.92
CA GLY A 354 -10.56 8.14 0.69
C GLY A 354 -11.85 7.32 0.71
N ASP A 355 -12.61 7.40 -0.38
CA ASP A 355 -13.84 6.64 -0.65
C ASP A 355 -13.67 5.56 -1.74
N THR A 356 -12.46 5.38 -2.24
CA THR A 356 -12.15 4.39 -3.28
C THR A 356 -11.20 3.32 -2.79
N VAL A 357 -11.38 2.12 -3.32
CA VAL A 357 -10.55 0.96 -2.98
C VAL A 357 -9.09 1.19 -3.39
N ARG A 358 -8.15 0.91 -2.49
CA ARG A 358 -6.72 0.85 -2.81
C ARG A 358 -6.25 -0.58 -2.79
N TYR A 359 -5.47 -0.96 -3.79
CA TYR A 359 -4.78 -2.24 -3.85
C TYR A 359 -3.36 -2.02 -3.36
N LEU A 360 -3.15 -2.28 -2.07
CA LEU A 360 -1.90 -2.04 -1.39
C LEU A 360 -1.01 -3.28 -1.47
N ASN A 361 0.24 -3.12 -1.91
CA ASN A 361 1.20 -4.21 -2.00
C ASN A 361 1.55 -4.72 -0.58
N PHE A 362 1.13 -5.96 -0.30
CA PHE A 362 1.37 -6.65 0.96
C PHE A 362 2.82 -7.12 1.07
N ASP A 363 3.45 -7.47 -0.05
CA ASP A 363 4.85 -7.94 -0.14
C ASP A 363 5.86 -6.78 -0.07
N PHE A 364 5.45 -5.59 0.35
CA PHE A 364 6.33 -4.44 0.40
C PHE A 364 7.46 -4.62 1.45
N ASP A 365 8.70 -4.62 0.99
CA ASP A 365 9.85 -5.02 1.82
C ASP A 365 10.20 -4.06 2.97
N SER A 366 9.70 -2.82 2.95
CA SER A 366 10.03 -1.82 3.97
C SER A 366 8.96 -1.65 5.06
N TRP A 367 8.08 -2.64 5.24
CA TRP A 367 7.27 -2.71 6.45
C TRP A 367 8.18 -2.89 7.68
N THR A 368 8.02 -2.02 8.68
CA THR A 368 8.66 -2.21 9.99
C THR A 368 8.01 -3.39 10.71
N ASP A 369 6.68 -3.46 10.61
CA ASP A 369 5.86 -4.52 11.17
C ASP A 369 4.51 -4.58 10.45
N ILE A 370 3.92 -5.78 10.44
CA ILE A 370 2.56 -6.02 9.98
C ILE A 370 1.86 -6.85 11.05
N SER A 371 0.64 -6.46 11.39
CA SER A 371 -0.29 -7.24 12.20
C SER A 371 -1.66 -7.28 11.49
N GLY A 372 -2.54 -8.17 11.91
CA GLY A 372 -3.87 -8.27 11.33
C GLY A 372 -4.88 -8.74 12.35
N THR A 373 -6.10 -8.25 12.23
CA THR A 373 -7.25 -8.69 13.02
C THR A 373 -8.34 -9.14 12.08
N THR A 374 -8.74 -10.41 12.14
CA THR A 374 -9.88 -10.94 11.38
C THR A 374 -11.11 -11.01 12.27
N PHE A 375 -12.28 -10.77 11.69
CA PHE A 375 -13.55 -10.93 12.36
C PHE A 375 -14.35 -12.10 11.79
N ASN A 376 -15.28 -12.64 12.57
CA ASN A 376 -16.21 -13.67 12.12
C ASN A 376 -17.57 -13.50 12.80
N GLY A 377 -18.63 -13.36 12.01
CA GLY A 377 -20.01 -13.10 12.44
C GLY A 377 -20.97 -14.28 12.34
#